data_AF-A0A554VWQ3-F1
#
_entry.id   AF-A0A554VWQ3-F1
#
_cell.length_a   1.000
_cell.length_b   1.000
_cell.length_c   1.000
_cell.angle_alpha   90.00
_cell.angle_beta   90.00
_cell.angle_gamma   90.00
#
_symmetry.space_group_name_H-M   'P 1'
#
loop_
_entity.id
_entity.type
_entity.pdbx_description
1 polymer ?
#
loop_
_entity_poly.entity_id
_entity_poly.type
_entity_poly.pdbx_seq_one_letter_code
_entity_poly.pdbx_strand_id
1 'polypeptide(L)' 'MSEMHVILKLTDSEGTSITLKGVPLEEVMEEFHAALSEQRFMDVGMNRPGYTHRINPQQVAFIHTLDY' A
#
# COMPACT_ATOMS: atom_id res chain seq x y z
N MET A 1 -24.08 3.90 -3.09
CA MET A 1 -22.94 4.32 -2.24
C MET A 1 -21.72 4.24 -3.13
N SER A 2 -20.96 5.33 -3.29
CA SER A 2 -19.77 5.32 -4.15
C SER A 2 -18.70 4.44 -3.49
N GLU A 3 -18.16 3.46 -4.22
CA GLU A 3 -17.01 2.68 -3.75
C GLU A 3 -15.81 3.63 -3.63
N MET A 4 -15.37 3.88 -2.38
CA MET A 4 -14.26 4.77 -2.09
C MET A 4 -12.95 4.07 -2.43
N HIS A 5 -12.37 4.45 -3.56
CA HIS A 5 -11.13 3.88 -4.04
C HIS A 5 -9.97 4.74 -3.57
N VAL A 6 -9.21 4.28 -2.58
CA VAL A 6 -8.02 5.00 -2.14
C VAL A 6 -6.82 4.70 -3.03
N ILE A 7 -6.15 5.77 -3.43
CA ILE A 7 -4.77 5.68 -3.91
C ILE A 7 -3.84 5.83 -2.72
N LEU A 8 -3.17 4.75 -2.36
CA LEU A 8 -2.13 4.77 -1.33
C LEU A 8 -0.79 4.96 -2.00
N LYS A 9 -0.14 6.10 -1.72
CA LYS A 9 1.24 6.36 -2.10
C LYS A 9 2.18 5.97 -0.96
N LEU A 10 2.82 4.82 -1.08
CA LEU A 10 3.83 4.34 -0.14
C LEU A 10 5.19 4.75 -0.68
N THR A 11 6.04 5.35 0.15
CA THR A 11 7.42 5.69 -0.23
C THR A 11 8.40 5.06 0.73
N ASP A 12 9.24 4.19 0.17
CA ASP A 12 10.34 3.56 0.89
C ASP A 12 11.50 4.54 1.10
N SER A 13 12.52 4.07 1.82
CA SER A 13 13.75 4.85 2.06
C SER A 13 14.54 5.19 0.79
N GLU A 14 14.23 4.57 -0.34
CA GLU A 14 14.87 4.80 -1.64
C GLU A 14 14.08 5.80 -2.52
N GLY A 15 12.90 6.23 -2.06
CA GLY A 15 12.04 7.18 -2.78
C GLY A 15 11.06 6.51 -3.76
N THR A 16 10.95 5.19 -3.76
CA THR A 16 10.05 4.43 -4.64
C THR A 16 8.60 4.65 -4.22
N SER A 17 7.77 5.15 -5.13
CA SER A 17 6.36 5.41 -4.88
C SER A 17 5.46 4.32 -5.47
N ILE A 18 4.64 3.67 -4.64
CA ILE A 18 3.68 2.63 -5.11
C ILE A 18 2.27 3.17 -4.99
N THR A 19 1.40 2.83 -5.94
CA THR A 19 -0.01 3.24 -5.95
C THR A 19 -0.92 2.01 -5.96
N LEU A 20 -1.66 1.82 -4.88
CA LEU A 20 -2.78 0.87 -4.83
C LEU A 20 -4.03 1.50 -5.43
N LYS A 21 -4.78 0.78 -6.25
CA LYS A 21 -6.09 1.20 -6.77
C LYS A 21 -7.05 0.03 -6.61
N GLY A 22 -8.34 0.28 -6.40
CA GLY A 22 -9.30 -0.83 -6.33
C GLY A 22 -9.50 -1.44 -4.94
N VAL A 23 -8.79 -0.96 -3.90
CA VAL A 23 -8.78 -1.60 -2.58
C VAL A 23 -9.34 -0.64 -1.53
N PRO A 24 -10.22 -1.11 -0.62
CA PRO A 24 -10.67 -0.32 0.53
C PRO A 24 -9.51 0.11 1.42
N LEU A 25 -9.56 1.35 1.94
CA LEU A 25 -8.51 1.88 2.81
C LEU A 25 -8.29 1.03 4.05
N GLU A 26 -9.38 0.59 4.67
CA GLU A 26 -9.37 -0.19 5.90
C GLU A 26 -8.59 -1.50 5.71
N GLU A 27 -8.86 -2.24 4.64
CA GLU A 27 -8.16 -3.49 4.33
C GLU A 27 -6.65 -3.28 4.15
N VAL A 28 -6.25 -2.19 3.50
CA VAL A 28 -4.82 -1.92 3.32
C VAL A 28 -4.17 -1.50 4.63
N MET A 29 -4.84 -0.68 5.44
CA MET A 29 -4.31 -0.26 6.73
C MET A 29 -4.18 -1.46 7.68
N GLU A 30 -5.17 -2.36 7.72
CA GLU A 30 -5.10 -3.59 8.51
C GLU A 30 -3.92 -4.46 8.11
N GLU A 31 -3.77 -4.76 6.81
CA GLU A 31 -2.67 -5.57 6.30
C GLU A 31 -1.31 -4.89 6.54
N PHE A 32 -1.25 -3.56 6.44
CA PHE A 32 -0.07 -2.77 6.75
C PHE A 32 0.32 -2.85 8.23
N HIS A 33 -0.65 -2.68 9.13
CA HIS A 33 -0.43 -2.80 10.58
C HIS A 33 -0.04 -4.23 10.98
N ALA A 34 -0.68 -5.24 10.40
CA ALA A 34 -0.32 -6.64 10.63
C ALA A 34 1.13 -6.90 10.20
N ALA A 35 1.50 -6.45 9.00
CA ALA A 35 2.85 -6.64 8.49
C ALA A 35 3.92 -5.86 9.29
N LEU A 36 3.59 -4.68 9.81
CA LEU A 36 4.42 -3.95 10.76
C LEU A 36 4.66 -4.75 12.05
N SER A 37 3.58 -5.27 12.65
CA SER A 37 3.66 -6.03 13.91
C SER A 37 4.45 -7.32 13.75
N GLU A 38 4.27 -8.01 12.63
CA GLU A 38 4.92 -9.28 12.32
C GLU A 38 6.33 -9.14 11.73
N GLN A 39 6.80 -7.90 11.55
CA GLN A 39 8.09 -7.60 10.91
C GLN A 39 8.26 -8.29 9.55
N ARG A 40 7.17 -8.38 8.78
CA ARG A 40 7.14 -9.03 7.47
C ARG A 40 7.04 -8.03 6.33
N PHE A 41 7.49 -8.46 5.16
CA PHE A 41 7.26 -7.74 3.92
C PHE A 41 5.80 -7.86 3.49
N MET A 42 5.30 -6.85 2.79
CA MET A 42 3.99 -6.88 2.13
C MET A 42 4.17 -6.97 0.63
N ASP A 43 3.38 -7.83 0.00
CA ASP A 43 3.28 -7.94 -1.45
C ASP A 43 2.19 -6.99 -1.97
N VAL A 44 2.58 -5.98 -2.73
CA VAL A 44 1.70 -4.94 -3.27
C VAL A 44 1.55 -5.16 -4.77
N GLY A 45 0.39 -5.66 -5.20
CA GLY A 45 0.07 -5.85 -6.61
C GLY A 45 -0.13 -4.50 -7.30
N MET A 46 0.72 -4.15 -8.27
CA MET A 46 0.44 -3.00 -9.14
C MET A 46 -0.64 -3.39 -10.15
N ASN A 47 -1.36 -2.41 -10.73
CA ASN A 47 -2.36 -2.59 -11.80
C ASN A 47 -1.86 -3.30 -13.09
N ARG A 48 -0.71 -3.98 -13.07
CA ARG A 48 -0.14 -4.78 -14.15
C ARG A 48 -0.18 -6.26 -13.76
N PRO A 49 -0.86 -7.11 -14.55
CA PRO A 49 -0.83 -8.56 -14.35
C PRO A 49 0.61 -9.07 -14.28
N GLY A 50 0.95 -9.79 -13.20
CA GLY A 50 2.27 -10.40 -13.00
C GLY A 50 3.34 -9.49 -12.39
N TYR A 51 3.00 -8.27 -11.96
CA TYR A 51 3.94 -7.39 -11.24
C TYR A 51 3.49 -7.13 -9.80
N THR A 52 4.15 -7.83 -8.88
CA THR A 52 4.02 -7.62 -7.43
C THR A 52 5.27 -6.91 -6.92
N HIS A 53 5.09 -5.78 -6.26
CA HIS A 53 6.17 -5.06 -5.61
C HIS A 53 6.18 -5.38 -4.12
N ARG A 54 7.32 -5.82 -3.58
CA ARG A 54 7.42 -6.08 -2.14
C ARG A 54 7.88 -4.83 -1.43
N ILE A 55 7.16 -4.42 -0.40
CA ILE A 55 7.61 -3.36 0.50
C ILE A 55 7.95 -3.92 1.86
N ASN A 56 8.93 -3.28 2.49
CA ASN A 56 9.08 -3.34 3.91
C ASN A 56 8.23 -2.22 4.54
N PRO A 57 7.15 -2.53 5.27
CA PRO A 57 6.31 -1.50 5.88
C PRO A 57 7.02 -0.69 6.96
N GLN A 58 8.08 -1.22 7.60
CA GLN A 58 8.92 -0.44 8.52
C GLN A 58 9.75 0.65 7.81
N GLN A 59 9.94 0.56 6.49
CA GLN A 59 10.65 1.57 5.69
C GLN A 59 9.71 2.60 5.04
N VAL A 60 8.40 2.44 5.20
CA VAL A 60 7.43 3.38 4.63
C VAL A 60 7.38 4.65 5.47
N ALA A 61 7.80 5.76 4.88
CA ALA A 61 7.88 7.04 5.58
C ALA A 61 6.54 7.78 5.65
N PHE A 62 5.67 7.58 4.66
CA PHE A 62 4.38 8.25 4.58
C PHE A 62 3.37 7.44 3.77
N ILE A 63 2.09 7.67 4.08
CA ILE A 63 0.94 7.13 3.36
C ILE A 63 0.07 8.33 2.97
N HIS A 64 -0.06 8.59 1.67
CA HIS A 64 -1.05 9.54 1.17
C HIS A 64 -2.30 8.82 0.70
N THR A 65 -3.47 9.33 1.04
CA THR A 65 -4.76 8.98 0.44
C THR A 65 -5.15 10.04 -0.58
N LEU A 66 -5.57 9.64 -1.77
CA LEU A 66 -6.25 10.53 -2.72
C LEU A 66 -7.71 10.09 -2.80
N ASP A 67 -8.62 11.04 -2.54
CA ASP A 67 -10.05 10.84 -2.76
C ASP A 67 -10.34 10.91 -4.27
N TYR A 68 -11.04 9.91 -4.82
CA TYR A 68 -11.53 9.89 -6.19
C TYR A 68 -13.01 9.50 -6.23
#